data_AF-A0A1R0L5J7-F1
#
_entry.id   AF-A0A1R0L5J7-F1
#
_cell.length_a   1.000
_cell.length_b   1.000
_cell.length_c   1.000
_cell.angle_alpha   90.00
_cell.angle_beta   90.00
_cell.angle_gamma   90.00
#
_symmetry.space_group_name_H-M   'P 1'
#
loop_
_entity.id
_entity.type
_entity.pdbx_description
1 polymer ?
#
loop_
_entity_poly.entity_id
_entity_poly.type
_entity_poly.pdbx_seq_one_letter_code
_entity_poly.pdbx_strand_id
1 'polypeptide(L)'
;MDNLQAVRAQEYAKVYEDLLSAAAQLDTLCRLEAGGAVDAHATAAIHAVRFAATILWPTVPNTPPPGFRHDSERLLQLAANWREAALELGEFAQPRPALRLVTACEPAEEHPTGNRL
;
A
#
# COMPACT_ATOMS: atom_id res chain seq x y z
N MET A 1 23.23 -22.78 23.06
CA MET A 1 21.97 -22.32 22.41
C MET A 1 21.65 -20.87 22.77
N ASP A 2 21.97 -20.45 24.01
CA ASP A 2 21.67 -19.10 24.53
C ASP A 2 22.30 -17.95 23.72
N ASN A 3 23.50 -18.14 23.17
CA ASN A 3 24.16 -17.13 22.33
C ASN A 3 23.37 -16.84 21.03
N LEU A 4 22.78 -17.87 20.41
CA LEU A 4 22.01 -17.69 19.17
C LEU A 4 20.67 -17.00 19.41
N GLN A 5 20.02 -17.27 20.55
CA GLN A 5 18.81 -16.57 20.96
C GLN A 5 19.10 -15.11 21.31
N ALA A 6 20.22 -14.83 21.99
CA ALA A 6 20.65 -13.47 22.29
C ALA A 6 20.94 -12.66 21.01
N VAL A 7 21.67 -13.24 20.05
CA VAL A 7 21.93 -12.61 18.74
C VAL A 7 20.62 -12.35 18.01
N ARG A 8 19.71 -13.32 17.96
CA ARG A 8 18.40 -13.16 17.31
C ARG A 8 17.57 -12.03 17.95
N ALA A 9 17.52 -11.97 19.28
CA ALA A 9 16.82 -10.91 19.99
C ALA A 9 17.45 -9.53 19.72
N GLN A 10 18.77 -9.47 19.62
CA GLN A 10 19.48 -8.24 19.29
C GLN A 10 19.21 -7.77 17.85
N GLU A 11 19.19 -8.69 16.88
CA GLU A 11 18.82 -8.36 15.50
C GLU A 11 17.36 -7.89 15.40
N TYR A 12 16.43 -8.54 16.12
CA TYR A 12 15.04 -8.06 16.18
C TYR A 12 14.91 -6.69 16.82
N ALA A 13 15.71 -6.38 17.85
CA ALA A 13 15.74 -5.05 18.44
C ALA A 13 16.20 -3.99 17.43
N LYS A 14 17.23 -4.29 16.65
CA LYS A 14 17.71 -3.38 15.59
C LYS A 14 16.64 -3.14 14.53
N VAL A 15 16.00 -4.20 14.04
CA VAL A 15 14.92 -4.09 13.05
C VAL A 15 13.74 -3.28 13.62
N TYR A 16 13.39 -3.48 14.88
CA TYR A 16 12.32 -2.73 15.53
C TYR A 16 12.63 -1.22 15.58
N GLU A 17 13.85 -0.83 15.98
CA GLU A 17 14.28 0.57 15.95
C GLU A 17 14.28 1.17 14.54
N ASP A 18 14.73 0.39 13.54
CA ASP A 18 14.71 0.82 12.14
C ASP A 18 13.27 1.09 11.65
N LEU A 19 12.31 0.25 12.05
CA LEU A 19 10.89 0.44 11.74
C LEU A 19 10.32 1.70 12.42
N LEU A 20 10.68 1.97 13.68
CA LEU A 20 10.25 3.19 14.37
C LEU A 20 10.82 4.45 13.70
N SER A 21 12.09 4.41 13.31
CA SER A 21 12.77 5.49 12.58
C SER A 21 12.10 5.75 11.23
N ALA A 22 11.83 4.69 10.44
CA ALA A 22 11.15 4.80 9.16
C ALA A 22 9.73 5.38 9.29
N ALA A 23 8.97 4.95 10.31
CA ALA A 23 7.64 5.50 10.58
C ALA A 23 7.69 7.00 10.91
N ALA A 24 8.69 7.46 11.66
CA ALA A 24 8.87 8.88 11.99
C ALA A 24 9.28 9.72 10.77
N GLN A 25 10.13 9.17 9.90
CA GLN A 25 10.54 9.84 8.66
C GLN A 25 9.35 10.03 7.70
N LEU A 26 8.55 8.97 7.49
CA LEU A 26 7.36 9.06 6.67
C LEU A 26 6.31 10.03 7.26
N ASP A 27 6.11 10.03 8.59
CA ASP A 27 5.22 11.00 9.26
C ASP A 27 5.70 12.44 9.03
N THR A 28 7.02 12.67 9.03
CA THR A 28 7.62 13.97 8.70
C THR A 28 7.33 14.36 7.25
N LEU A 29 7.50 13.44 6.30
CA LEU A 29 7.21 13.68 4.89
C LEU A 29 5.74 14.06 4.66
N CYS A 30 4.79 13.31 5.26
CA CYS A 30 3.37 13.63 5.16
C CYS A 30 3.02 15.01 5.78
N ARG A 31 3.75 15.48 6.79
CA ARG A 31 3.55 16.83 7.36
C ARG A 31 4.08 17.94 6.45
N LEU A 32 5.10 17.66 5.64
CA LEU A 32 5.65 18.61 4.67
C LEU A 32 4.71 18.79 3.46
N GLU A 33 3.88 17.80 3.16
CA GLU A 33 2.84 17.83 2.10
C GLU A 33 1.61 18.69 2.43
N ALA A 34 1.69 19.56 3.45
CA ALA A 34 0.61 20.45 3.91
C ALA A 34 0.07 21.46 2.85
N GLY A 35 0.51 21.38 1.59
CA GLY A 35 0.11 22.20 0.45
C GLY A 35 -1.03 21.65 -0.42
N GLY A 36 -1.63 20.49 -0.10
CA GLY A 36 -2.90 20.08 -0.70
C GLY A 36 -2.88 18.79 -1.53
N ALA A 37 -2.44 17.69 -0.93
CA ALA A 37 -2.93 16.32 -1.10
C ALA A 37 -1.90 15.41 -0.41
N VAL A 38 -2.27 14.76 0.68
CA VAL A 38 -1.38 13.76 1.30
C VAL A 38 -1.27 12.59 0.33
N ASP A 39 -0.05 12.18 -0.02
CA ASP A 39 0.13 11.01 -0.88
C ASP A 39 -0.45 9.76 -0.21
N ALA A 40 -1.40 9.12 -0.91
CA ALA A 40 -2.07 7.91 -0.43
C ALA A 40 -1.03 6.78 -0.24
N HIS A 41 -0.02 6.70 -1.12
CA HIS A 41 1.03 5.68 -1.00
C HIS A 41 1.92 5.94 0.22
N ALA A 42 2.33 7.18 0.48
CA ALA A 42 3.04 7.56 1.71
C ALA A 42 2.22 7.22 2.97
N THR A 43 0.92 7.50 2.96
CA THR A 43 0.00 7.16 4.07
C THR A 43 -0.09 5.65 4.29
N ALA A 44 -0.25 4.87 3.23
CA ALA A 44 -0.27 3.41 3.29
C ALA A 44 1.07 2.84 3.78
N ALA A 45 2.19 3.40 3.35
CA ALA A 45 3.53 3.00 3.81
C ALA A 45 3.70 3.25 5.32
N ILE A 46 3.27 4.40 5.84
CA ILE A 46 3.27 4.67 7.30
C ILE A 46 2.49 3.58 8.04
N HIS A 47 1.31 3.23 7.53
CA HIS A 47 0.46 2.23 8.17
C HIS A 47 1.10 0.83 8.16
N ALA A 48 1.74 0.44 7.05
CA ALA A 48 2.45 -0.82 6.93
C ALA A 48 3.63 -0.93 7.90
N VAL A 49 4.45 0.14 8.00
CA VAL A 49 5.61 0.17 8.90
C VAL A 49 5.17 0.14 10.37
N ARG A 50 4.12 0.89 10.74
CA ARG A 50 3.54 0.85 12.09
C ARG A 50 3.01 -0.55 12.42
N PHE A 51 2.30 -1.18 11.48
CA PHE A 51 1.79 -2.54 11.66
C PHE A 51 2.92 -3.56 11.87
N ALA A 52 3.98 -3.50 11.05
CA ALA A 52 5.14 -4.37 11.18
C ALA A 52 5.83 -4.20 12.54
N ALA A 53 6.01 -2.96 13.00
CA ALA A 53 6.59 -2.67 14.31
C ALA A 53 5.74 -3.24 15.46
N THR A 54 4.41 -3.10 15.39
CA THR A 54 3.52 -3.68 16.41
C THR A 54 3.55 -5.21 16.43
N ILE A 55 3.62 -5.87 15.27
CA ILE A 55 3.76 -7.34 15.19
C ILE A 55 5.10 -7.79 15.77
N LEU A 56 6.18 -7.05 15.51
CA LEU A 56 7.52 -7.42 15.92
C LEU A 56 7.76 -7.21 17.42
N TRP A 57 7.14 -6.20 18.03
CA TRP A 57 7.35 -5.80 19.42
C TRP A 57 7.38 -6.95 20.45
N PRO A 58 6.46 -7.96 20.45
CA PRO A 58 6.49 -9.07 21.42
C PRO A 58 7.76 -9.92 21.37
N THR A 59 8.55 -9.84 20.30
CA THR A 59 9.80 -10.58 20.13
C THR A 59 11.04 -9.82 20.61
N VAL A 60 10.89 -8.54 20.97
CA VAL A 60 12.00 -7.67 21.38
C VAL A 60 11.99 -7.50 22.91
N PRO A 61 13.05 -7.92 23.62
CA PRO A 61 13.08 -7.87 25.08
C PRO A 61 13.28 -6.45 25.61
N ASN A 62 12.57 -6.12 26.70
CA ASN A 62 12.73 -4.88 27.49
C ASN A 62 12.51 -3.57 26.71
N THR A 63 11.76 -3.62 25.60
CA THR A 63 11.49 -2.44 24.77
C THR A 63 10.09 -1.90 25.07
N PRO A 64 9.93 -0.56 25.21
CA PRO A 64 8.61 0.03 25.38
C PRO A 64 7.71 -0.29 24.18
N PRO A 65 6.38 -0.37 24.39
CA PRO A 65 5.45 -0.53 23.29
C PRO A 65 5.62 0.60 22.29
N PRO A 66 5.31 0.35 21.00
CA PRO A 66 5.36 1.40 20.01
C PRO A 66 4.45 2.56 20.43
N GLY A 67 4.90 3.81 20.27
CA GLY A 67 4.15 5.01 20.69
C GLY A 67 2.86 5.29 19.89
N PHE A 68 2.41 4.34 19.08
CA PHE A 68 1.18 4.41 18.29
C PHE A 68 0.20 3.33 18.76
N ARG A 69 -1.11 3.59 18.60
CA ARG A 69 -2.17 2.69 19.04
C ARG A 69 -1.97 1.27 18.47
N HIS A 70 -2.02 0.30 19.36
CA HIS A 70 -1.70 -1.11 19.13
C HIS A 70 -2.87 -2.05 19.51
N ASP A 71 -4.09 -1.51 19.63
CA ASP A 71 -5.31 -2.30 19.80
C ASP A 71 -5.68 -3.09 18.53
N SER A 72 -6.37 -4.22 18.70
CA SER A 72 -6.68 -5.15 17.61
C SER A 72 -7.53 -4.53 16.50
N GLU A 73 -8.44 -3.62 16.83
CA GLU A 73 -9.26 -2.90 15.83
C GLU A 73 -8.38 -2.01 14.95
N ARG A 74 -7.45 -1.26 15.56
CA ARG A 74 -6.50 -0.46 14.80
C ARG A 74 -5.59 -1.32 13.92
N LEU A 75 -5.13 -2.47 14.40
CA LEU A 75 -4.32 -3.40 13.61
C LEU A 75 -5.08 -3.92 12.37
N LEU A 76 -6.37 -4.23 12.52
CA LEU A 76 -7.22 -4.62 11.39
C LEU A 76 -7.37 -3.48 10.38
N GLN A 77 -7.55 -2.25 10.85
CA GLN A 77 -7.62 -1.08 9.97
C GLN A 77 -6.31 -0.84 9.21
N LEU A 78 -5.15 -0.96 9.89
CA LEU A 78 -3.83 -0.82 9.25
C LEU A 78 -3.63 -1.89 8.16
N ALA A 79 -4.03 -3.13 8.44
CA ALA A 79 -3.94 -4.23 7.49
C ALA A 79 -4.86 -4.02 6.26
N ALA A 80 -6.07 -3.48 6.47
CA ALA A 80 -6.98 -3.14 5.38
C ALA A 80 -6.40 -2.05 4.48
N ASN A 81 -5.91 -0.95 5.07
CA ASN A 81 -5.34 0.18 4.32
C ASN A 81 -4.12 -0.25 3.49
N TRP A 82 -3.22 -1.05 4.09
CA TRP A 82 -2.06 -1.58 3.35
C TRP A 82 -2.48 -2.50 2.21
N ARG A 83 -3.45 -3.40 2.44
CA ARG A 83 -3.94 -4.32 1.41
C ARG A 83 -4.55 -3.58 0.22
N GLU A 84 -5.34 -2.55 0.46
CA GLU A 84 -5.95 -1.76 -0.60
C GLU A 84 -4.90 -1.03 -1.45
N ALA A 85 -3.88 -0.47 -0.81
CA ALA A 85 -2.74 0.12 -1.52
C ALA A 85 -1.96 -0.91 -2.33
N ALA A 86 -1.65 -2.08 -1.76
CA ALA A 86 -0.89 -3.12 -2.43
C ALA A 86 -1.63 -3.74 -3.63
N LEU A 87 -2.96 -3.74 -3.60
CA LEU A 87 -3.82 -4.26 -4.66
C LEU A 87 -4.37 -3.16 -5.58
N GLU A 88 -3.96 -1.90 -5.39
CA GLU A 88 -4.44 -0.73 -6.14
C GLU A 88 -5.99 -0.70 -6.20
N LEU A 89 -6.62 -0.81 -5.03
CA LEU A 89 -8.08 -0.80 -4.88
C LEU A 89 -8.57 0.56 -4.34
N GLY A 90 -9.85 0.87 -4.57
CA GLY A 90 -10.48 2.06 -3.99
C GLY A 90 -9.80 3.35 -4.44
N GLU A 91 -9.28 4.12 -3.47
CA GLU A 91 -8.56 5.38 -3.71
C GLU A 91 -7.21 5.20 -4.41
N PHE A 92 -6.66 3.97 -4.41
CA PHE A 92 -5.39 3.62 -5.06
C PHE A 92 -5.58 3.10 -6.49
N ALA A 93 -6.82 2.88 -6.93
CA ALA A 93 -7.07 2.29 -8.24
C ALA A 93 -6.71 3.25 -9.38
N GLN A 94 -5.97 2.74 -10.38
CA GLN A 94 -5.74 3.52 -11.59
C GLN A 94 -7.06 3.85 -12.30
N PRO A 95 -7.19 5.06 -12.88
CA PRO A 95 -8.34 5.42 -13.69
C PRO A 95 -8.57 4.38 -14.79
N ARG A 96 -9.77 3.78 -14.86
CA ARG A 96 -10.07 2.81 -15.90
C ARG A 96 -10.00 3.50 -17.27
N PRO A 97 -9.40 2.85 -18.30
CA PRO A 97 -9.37 3.41 -19.64
C PRO A 97 -10.80 3.65 -20.13
N ALA A 98 -11.04 4.84 -20.69
CA ALA A 98 -12.33 5.16 -21.28
C ALA A 98 -12.56 4.27 -22.50
N LEU A 99 -13.45 3.28 -22.36
CA LEU A 99 -13.85 2.44 -23.47
C LEU A 99 -14.71 3.27 -24.43
N ARG A 100 -14.31 3.34 -25.70
CA ARG A 100 -15.10 3.93 -26.76
C ARG A 100 -15.82 2.82 -27.51
N LEU A 101 -17.13 2.92 -27.64
CA LEU A 101 -17.91 2.03 -28.50
C LEU A 101 -17.53 2.32 -29.96
N VAL A 102 -16.99 1.33 -30.67
CA VAL A 102 -16.76 1.40 -32.11
C VAL A 102 -17.86 0.58 -32.78
N THR A 103 -18.86 1.26 -33.31
CA THR A 103 -19.86 0.62 -34.16
C THR A 103 -19.19 0.33 -35.51
N ALA A 104 -19.08 -0.95 -35.87
CA ALA A 104 -18.70 -1.32 -37.23
C ALA A 104 -19.80 -0.81 -38.18
N CYS A 105 -19.46 0.18 -39.00
CA CYS A 105 -20.26 0.50 -40.16
C CYS A 105 -20.02 -0.66 -41.14
N GLU A 106 -21.06 -1.43 -41.44
CA GLU A 106 -21.00 -2.47 -42.47
C GLU A 106 -20.43 -1.88 -43.77
N PRO A 107 -19.60 -2.63 -44.52
CA PRO A 107 -19.16 -2.16 -45.82
C PRO A 107 -20.38 -2.00 -46.73
N ALA A 108 -20.56 -0.80 -47.27
CA ALA A 108 -21.50 -0.57 -48.35
C ALA A 108 -21.02 -1.38 -49.56
N GLU A 109 -21.53 -2.60 -49.72
CA GLU A 109 -21.46 -3.33 -50.99
C GLU A 109 -22.42 -2.66 -51.96
N GLU A 110 -21.95 -1.64 -52.69
CA GLU A 110 -22.51 -1.30 -53.98
C GLU A 110 -22.36 -2.51 -54.90
N HIS A 111 -23.42 -3.29 -55.05
CA HIS A 111 -23.53 -4.28 -56.11
C HIS A 111 -23.44 -3.56 -57.47
N PRO A 112 -22.47 -3.89 -58.35
CA PRO A 112 -22.48 -3.36 -59.69
C PRO A 112 -23.64 -4.00 -60.46
N THR A 113 -24.62 -3.20 -60.85
CA THR A 113 -25.65 -3.58 -61.82
C THR A 113 -24.97 -3.85 -63.17
N GLY A 114 -24.54 -5.09 -63.37
CA GLY A 114 -24.01 -5.57 -64.62
C GLY A 114 -24.73 -6.85 -64.99
N ASN A 115 -25.77 -6.75 -65.83
CA ASN A 115 -26.06 -7.86 -66.72
C ASN A 115 -26.56 -7.36 -68.07
N ARG A 116 -25.73 -7.66 -69.08
CA ARG A 116 -26.09 -7.74 -70.49
C ARG A 116 -27.18 -8.81 -70.66
N LEU A 117 -28.20 -8.51 -71.46
CA LEU A 117 -28.54 -9.18 -72.73
C LEU A 117 -29.62 -8.36 -73.45
#